data_AF-A0A3B0U4K2-F1
#
_entry.id   AF-A0A3B0U4K2-F1
#
_cell.length_a   1.000
_cell.length_b   1.000
_cell.length_c   1.000
_cell.angle_alpha   90.00
_cell.angle_beta   90.00
_cell.angle_gamma   90.00
#
_symmetry.space_group_name_H-M   'P 1'
#
loop_
_entity.id
_entity.type
_entity.pdbx_description
1 polymer ?
#
loop_
_entity_poly.entity_id
_entity_poly.type
_entity_poly.pdbx_seq_one_letter_code
_entity_poly.pdbx_strand_id
1 'polypeptide(L)'
;YDDCKVSNTTVIGKVADITFKTTGKEILEKGWRIVFDTSTSLSNTKSEEKTEKGILPSFIKGEKGVHEPSFLEKQTKPPNQFSEATLLRAMETAGKHVDDEALRELMKENGIGRPSTRANIIETLFKRNYIKRKKKQLLPTQTGIQLIEIIQNELLKSAELTGRWEKRLKEIEKGTFNAGTFIKNMKKMVDDLVYEVRSEKLKANISYNTTSKSTSKKTLKKTTGITAFKCPKCNTGTILKGKTAYGCSNYKNGCDFKLPFTFLNKKISENQYTRLLKKGCTVNLKGFKTETDTTEGLIRFDEDFNLKLEEKKSNKHVIPAYAGMTGKVPKKIMCPKCKNGTIIKGKTAYGCSNYKNGCDFVFSFDKIRKKAGEKPLTKELVYEIINGKY
;
A
#
# COMPACT_ATOMS: atom_id res chain seq x y z
N TYR A 1 -36.55 4.17 -23.83
CA TYR A 1 -36.70 4.60 -22.42
C TYR A 1 -36.18 6.01 -22.33
N ASP A 2 -36.89 6.87 -21.60
CA ASP A 2 -36.50 8.26 -21.45
C ASP A 2 -35.17 8.41 -20.71
N ASP A 3 -34.52 9.54 -20.87
CA ASP A 3 -33.30 9.85 -20.14
C ASP A 3 -33.55 9.94 -18.63
N CYS A 4 -32.57 9.51 -17.84
CA CYS A 4 -32.62 9.68 -16.40
C CYS A 4 -32.41 11.16 -16.04
N LYS A 5 -33.43 11.80 -15.46
CA LYS A 5 -33.33 13.18 -14.98
C LYS A 5 -32.71 13.21 -13.59
N VAL A 6 -31.65 14.00 -13.45
CA VAL A 6 -30.91 14.17 -12.19
C VAL A 6 -30.77 15.65 -11.85
N SER A 7 -30.94 15.98 -10.57
CA SER A 7 -30.63 17.29 -10.03
C SER A 7 -29.24 17.24 -9.39
N ASN A 8 -28.32 18.09 -9.86
CA ASN A 8 -26.98 18.23 -9.28
C ASN A 8 -26.92 19.52 -8.48
N THR A 9 -26.74 19.41 -7.17
CA THR A 9 -26.65 20.56 -6.27
C THR A 9 -25.19 20.79 -5.92
N THR A 10 -24.66 21.99 -6.19
CA THR A 10 -23.32 22.38 -5.74
C THR A 10 -23.44 23.48 -4.71
N VAL A 11 -22.89 23.26 -3.52
CA VAL A 11 -22.89 24.23 -2.44
C VAL A 11 -21.45 24.66 -2.18
N ILE A 12 -21.23 25.96 -2.19
CA ILE A 12 -19.95 26.59 -1.89
C ILE A 12 -20.11 27.31 -0.56
N GLY A 13 -19.43 26.81 0.46
CA GLY A 13 -19.41 27.39 1.81
C GLY A 13 -18.09 28.11 2.07
N LYS A 14 -18.12 29.18 2.85
CA LYS A 14 -16.93 29.90 3.32
C LYS A 14 -16.84 29.77 4.84
N VAL A 15 -15.69 29.31 5.34
CA VAL A 15 -15.37 29.29 6.78
C VAL A 15 -14.09 30.07 6.99
N ALA A 16 -14.15 31.12 7.81
CA ALA A 16 -13.11 32.15 7.86
C ALA A 16 -12.78 32.62 6.43
N ASP A 17 -11.57 32.39 5.92
CA ASP A 17 -11.16 32.72 4.55
C ASP A 17 -11.00 31.52 3.61
N ILE A 18 -11.40 30.31 4.05
CA ILE A 18 -11.26 29.08 3.28
C ILE A 18 -12.59 28.69 2.63
N THR A 19 -12.54 28.41 1.33
CA THR A 19 -13.69 27.96 0.55
C THR A 19 -13.79 26.45 0.53
N PHE A 20 -14.96 25.92 0.86
CA PHE A 20 -15.30 24.50 0.80
C PHE A 20 -16.36 24.27 -0.27
N LYS A 21 -16.25 23.14 -0.98
CA LYS A 21 -17.21 22.71 -1.99
C LYS A 21 -17.80 21.36 -1.59
N THR A 22 -19.12 21.27 -1.57
CA THR A 22 -19.84 20.00 -1.51
C THR A 22 -20.76 19.87 -2.71
N THR A 23 -20.95 18.64 -3.16
CA THR A 23 -21.78 18.31 -4.32
C THR A 23 -22.74 17.20 -3.96
N GLY A 24 -24.01 17.41 -4.24
CA GLY A 24 -25.08 16.45 -4.09
C GLY A 24 -25.66 16.09 -5.44
N LYS A 25 -26.22 14.89 -5.51
CA LYS A 25 -26.89 14.40 -6.70
C LYS A 25 -28.14 13.65 -6.28
N GLU A 26 -29.26 14.06 -6.84
CA GLU A 26 -30.58 13.47 -6.63
C GLU A 26 -31.15 13.00 -7.98
N ILE A 27 -31.74 11.81 -8.01
CA ILE A 27 -32.39 11.28 -9.19
C ILE A 27 -33.88 11.66 -9.12
N LEU A 28 -34.33 12.51 -10.03
CA LEU A 28 -35.74 12.94 -10.09
C LEU A 28 -36.58 11.91 -10.85
N GLU A 29 -36.08 11.45 -11.98
CA GLU A 29 -36.73 10.42 -12.81
C GLU A 29 -35.71 9.37 -13.21
N LYS A 30 -36.03 8.10 -12.96
CA LYS A 30 -35.10 6.99 -13.24
C LYS A 30 -34.87 6.76 -14.75
N GLY A 31 -35.84 7.05 -15.60
CA GLY A 31 -35.74 6.86 -17.06
C GLY A 31 -35.29 5.45 -17.43
N TRP A 32 -34.30 5.34 -18.32
CA TRP A 32 -33.68 4.08 -18.77
C TRP A 32 -33.12 3.20 -17.66
N ARG A 33 -32.85 3.74 -16.46
CA ARG A 33 -32.34 2.93 -15.34
C ARG A 33 -33.33 1.85 -14.91
N ILE A 34 -34.63 2.05 -15.13
CA ILE A 34 -35.68 1.07 -14.79
C ILE A 34 -35.43 -0.29 -15.46
N VAL A 35 -34.82 -0.29 -16.65
CA VAL A 35 -34.49 -1.51 -17.43
C VAL A 35 -33.43 -2.38 -16.77
N PHE A 36 -32.53 -1.75 -16.03
CA PHE A 36 -31.41 -2.42 -15.36
C PHE A 36 -31.67 -2.61 -13.85
N ASP A 37 -32.77 -2.04 -13.32
CA ASP A 37 -33.21 -2.20 -11.93
C ASP A 37 -33.91 -3.56 -11.70
N THR A 38 -34.34 -4.26 -12.75
CA THR A 38 -34.96 -5.59 -12.64
C THR A 38 -33.92 -6.73 -12.69
N SER A 39 -33.84 -7.50 -11.60
CA SER A 39 -33.11 -8.77 -11.40
C SER A 39 -31.68 -8.74 -10.84
N THR A 40 -31.41 -7.95 -9.80
CA THR A 40 -30.29 -8.26 -8.86
C THR A 40 -30.82 -8.62 -7.46
N SER A 41 -31.55 -9.74 -7.36
CA SER A 41 -31.79 -10.40 -6.07
C SER A 41 -31.78 -11.93 -6.11
N LEU A 42 -31.39 -12.55 -7.23
CA LEU A 42 -31.25 -14.01 -7.34
C LEU A 42 -29.89 -14.39 -7.94
N SER A 43 -28.80 -13.94 -7.33
CA SER A 43 -27.57 -14.74 -7.23
C SER A 43 -26.51 -13.96 -6.44
N ASN A 44 -25.98 -14.64 -5.43
CA ASN A 44 -24.91 -14.19 -4.54
C ASN A 44 -23.71 -13.59 -5.29
N THR A 45 -23.68 -12.27 -5.46
CA THR A 45 -22.42 -11.53 -5.38
C THR A 45 -22.73 -10.16 -4.79
N LYS A 46 -22.02 -9.78 -3.74
CA LYS A 46 -22.07 -8.45 -3.11
C LYS A 46 -21.83 -7.34 -4.15
N SER A 47 -22.85 -6.95 -4.89
CA SER A 47 -22.96 -5.62 -5.46
C SER A 47 -23.26 -4.72 -4.28
N GLU A 48 -22.26 -3.95 -3.87
CA GLU A 48 -22.48 -2.79 -3.02
C GLU A 48 -23.66 -2.02 -3.61
N GLU A 49 -24.81 -2.08 -2.92
CA GLU A 49 -25.81 -1.04 -3.05
C GLU A 49 -25.02 0.26 -2.89
N LYS A 50 -24.81 0.96 -4.00
CA LYS A 50 -24.59 2.39 -3.99
C LYS A 50 -25.90 2.99 -3.49
N THR A 51 -26.15 2.81 -2.19
CA THR A 51 -26.93 3.74 -1.39
C THR A 51 -26.56 5.12 -1.89
N GLU A 52 -27.57 5.89 -2.29
CA GLU A 52 -27.47 7.24 -2.83
C GLU A 52 -26.83 8.16 -1.79
N LYS A 53 -25.53 8.02 -1.59
CA LYS A 53 -24.69 8.89 -0.78
C LYS A 53 -24.55 10.17 -1.57
N GLY A 54 -25.47 11.11 -1.37
CA GLY A 54 -25.41 12.38 -2.08
C GLY A 54 -26.67 13.22 -2.09
N ILE A 55 -27.78 12.79 -1.47
CA ILE A 55 -28.92 13.69 -1.29
C ILE A 55 -28.47 14.75 -0.28
N LEU A 56 -28.23 15.95 -0.78
CA LEU A 56 -27.98 17.11 0.04
C LEU A 56 -29.32 17.68 0.51
N PRO A 57 -29.40 18.20 1.75
CA PRO A 57 -30.56 19.00 2.14
C PRO A 57 -30.66 20.24 1.24
N SER A 58 -31.83 20.86 1.19
CA SER A 58 -32.01 22.15 0.52
C SER A 58 -31.24 23.24 1.27
N PHE A 59 -30.49 24.07 0.56
CA PHE A 59 -29.71 25.18 1.11
C PHE A 59 -30.23 26.52 0.59
N ILE A 60 -30.23 27.54 1.45
CA ILE A 60 -30.57 28.91 1.07
C ILE A 60 -29.29 29.76 1.00
N LYS A 61 -29.17 30.64 0.00
CA LYS A 61 -28.03 31.56 -0.09
C LYS A 61 -27.94 32.43 1.16
N GLY A 62 -26.80 32.39 1.84
CA GLY A 62 -26.56 33.15 3.07
C GLY A 62 -26.87 32.38 4.37
N GLU A 63 -27.35 31.14 4.27
CA GLU A 63 -27.51 30.24 5.41
C GLU A 63 -26.16 30.00 6.12
N LYS A 64 -26.20 29.92 7.45
CA LYS A 64 -25.03 29.72 8.32
C LYS A 64 -25.32 28.61 9.31
N GLY A 65 -24.30 27.83 9.65
CA GLY A 65 -24.43 26.71 10.58
C GLY A 65 -23.15 26.44 11.36
N VAL A 66 -23.29 25.66 12.42
CA VAL A 66 -22.16 25.16 13.21
C VAL A 66 -21.36 24.17 12.37
N HIS A 67 -20.04 24.25 12.42
CA HIS A 67 -19.14 23.33 11.73
C HIS A 67 -18.05 22.85 12.70
N GLU A 68 -17.67 21.58 12.60
CA GLU A 68 -16.60 20.98 13.39
C GLU A 68 -15.44 20.60 12.47
N PRO A 69 -14.22 21.17 12.65
CA PRO A 69 -13.07 20.81 11.83
C PRO A 69 -12.60 19.40 12.19
N SER A 70 -12.32 18.58 11.18
CA SER A 70 -11.69 17.27 11.35
C SER A 70 -10.45 17.13 10.47
N PHE A 71 -9.42 16.48 11.01
CA PHE A 71 -8.20 16.15 10.28
C PHE A 71 -8.26 14.68 9.85
N LEU A 72 -8.36 14.46 8.55
CA LEU A 72 -8.36 13.11 7.96
C LEU A 72 -7.00 12.83 7.33
N GLU A 73 -6.21 12.00 7.99
CA GLU A 73 -4.98 11.47 7.39
C GLU A 73 -5.35 10.43 6.32
N LYS A 74 -4.84 10.62 5.11
CA LYS A 74 -5.05 9.72 3.97
C LYS A 74 -3.70 9.31 3.40
N GLN A 75 -3.65 8.11 2.85
CA GLN A 75 -2.46 7.57 2.19
C GLN A 75 -2.76 7.31 0.72
N THR A 76 -1.77 7.56 -0.13
CA THR A 76 -1.85 7.16 -1.54
C THR A 76 -1.85 5.65 -1.65
N LYS A 77 -2.56 5.13 -2.65
CA LYS A 77 -2.56 3.71 -2.99
C LYS A 77 -1.83 3.53 -4.31
N PRO A 78 -1.05 2.44 -4.47
CA PRO A 78 -0.46 2.13 -5.75
C PRO A 78 -1.57 1.90 -6.80
N PRO A 79 -1.24 2.04 -8.10
CA PRO A 79 -2.17 1.70 -9.18
C PRO A 79 -2.71 0.28 -9.03
N ASN A 80 -4.01 0.12 -9.28
CA ASN A 80 -4.64 -1.19 -9.24
C ASN A 80 -4.11 -2.06 -10.38
N GLN A 81 -3.93 -3.35 -10.10
CA GLN A 81 -3.65 -4.34 -11.14
C GLN A 81 -4.82 -4.44 -12.11
N PHE A 82 -4.53 -4.71 -13.38
CA PHE A 82 -5.57 -4.88 -14.39
C PHE A 82 -6.43 -6.12 -14.10
N SER A 83 -7.74 -6.00 -14.28
CA SER A 83 -8.63 -7.10 -14.68
C SER A 83 -8.80 -7.11 -16.20
N GLU A 84 -9.44 -8.14 -16.75
CA GLU A 84 -9.75 -8.20 -18.20
C GLU A 84 -10.56 -7.00 -18.66
N ALA A 85 -11.61 -6.62 -17.92
CA ALA A 85 -12.42 -5.45 -18.24
C ALA A 85 -11.60 -4.14 -18.22
N THR A 86 -10.73 -3.96 -17.21
CA THR A 86 -9.88 -2.76 -17.16
C THR A 86 -8.76 -2.78 -18.20
N LEU A 87 -8.26 -3.97 -18.58
CA LEU A 87 -7.26 -4.10 -19.64
C LEU A 87 -7.88 -3.79 -21.00
N LEU A 88 -9.09 -4.28 -21.28
CA LEU A 88 -9.85 -3.93 -22.49
C LEU A 88 -10.07 -2.41 -22.58
N ARG A 89 -10.49 -1.78 -21.48
CA ARG A 89 -10.61 -0.32 -21.40
C ARG A 89 -9.28 0.41 -21.59
N ALA A 90 -8.18 -0.16 -21.09
CA ALA A 90 -6.85 0.39 -21.30
C ALA A 90 -6.41 0.27 -22.77
N MET A 91 -6.74 -0.82 -23.45
CA MET A 91 -6.50 -0.97 -24.90
C MET A 91 -7.31 0.04 -25.70
N GLU A 92 -8.58 0.28 -25.35
CA GLU A 92 -9.44 1.31 -25.96
C GLU A 92 -8.88 2.73 -25.78
N THR A 93 -8.34 3.03 -24.59
CA THR A 93 -7.91 4.38 -24.22
C THR A 93 -6.39 4.55 -24.22
N ALA A 94 -5.67 3.65 -24.89
CA ALA A 94 -4.21 3.64 -24.93
C ALA A 94 -3.61 4.96 -25.44
N GLY A 95 -4.34 5.68 -26.29
CA GLY A 95 -3.95 7.01 -26.79
C GLY A 95 -3.74 8.06 -25.69
N LYS A 96 -4.28 7.87 -24.47
CA LYS A 96 -4.03 8.78 -23.33
C LYS A 96 -2.56 8.83 -22.91
N HIS A 97 -1.78 7.83 -23.29
CA HIS A 97 -0.34 7.74 -22.99
C HIS A 97 0.54 8.21 -24.16
N VAL A 98 -0.06 8.79 -25.20
CA VAL A 98 0.66 9.37 -26.34
C VAL A 98 0.68 10.89 -26.17
N ASP A 99 1.88 11.47 -26.26
CA ASP A 99 2.09 12.90 -26.04
C ASP A 99 1.61 13.77 -27.22
N ASP A 100 1.64 13.23 -28.44
CA ASP A 100 1.19 13.92 -29.65
C ASP A 100 -0.35 13.95 -29.73
N GLU A 101 -0.91 15.16 -29.74
CA GLU A 101 -2.36 15.39 -29.74
C GLU A 101 -3.06 14.83 -30.99
N ALA A 102 -2.42 14.91 -32.16
CA ALA A 102 -3.00 14.42 -33.40
C ALA A 102 -3.03 12.89 -33.43
N LEU A 103 -1.99 12.22 -32.93
CA LEU A 103 -1.99 10.76 -32.75
C LEU A 103 -2.99 10.33 -31.68
N ARG A 104 -3.10 11.07 -30.58
CA ARG A 104 -4.08 10.81 -29.53
C ARG A 104 -5.51 10.85 -30.05
N GLU A 105 -5.86 11.84 -30.86
CA GLU A 105 -7.18 11.95 -31.48
C GLU A 105 -7.50 10.74 -32.35
N LEU A 106 -6.55 10.32 -33.19
CA LEU A 106 -6.72 9.14 -34.05
C LEU A 106 -6.87 7.84 -33.26
N MET A 107 -6.31 7.78 -32.05
CA MET A 107 -6.44 6.64 -31.15
C MET A 107 -7.69 6.68 -30.26
N LYS A 108 -8.51 7.75 -30.25
CA LYS A 108 -9.74 7.81 -29.43
C LYS A 108 -10.79 6.79 -29.87
N GLU A 109 -10.91 6.57 -31.17
CA GLU A 109 -11.91 5.64 -31.74
C GLU A 109 -11.46 4.17 -31.61
N ASN A 110 -10.16 3.90 -31.80
CA ASN A 110 -9.66 2.54 -31.97
C ASN A 110 -8.69 2.07 -30.89
N GLY A 111 -7.94 2.98 -30.25
CA GLY A 111 -6.90 2.59 -29.29
C GLY A 111 -5.91 1.60 -29.89
N ILE A 112 -5.55 0.56 -29.13
CA ILE A 112 -4.77 -0.59 -29.61
C ILE A 112 -5.74 -1.72 -30.00
N GLY A 113 -5.71 -2.10 -31.28
CA GLY A 113 -6.57 -3.12 -31.86
C GLY A 113 -7.98 -2.62 -32.22
N ARG A 114 -8.85 -3.53 -32.66
CA ARG A 114 -10.27 -3.26 -32.93
C ARG A 114 -11.14 -4.02 -31.93
N PRO A 115 -12.42 -3.65 -31.72
CA PRO A 115 -13.32 -4.41 -30.86
C PRO A 115 -13.31 -5.92 -31.16
N SER A 116 -13.19 -6.29 -32.44
CA SER A 116 -13.11 -7.69 -32.91
C SER A 116 -11.79 -8.42 -32.59
N THR A 117 -10.68 -7.70 -32.33
CA THR A 117 -9.36 -8.33 -32.15
C THR A 117 -8.86 -8.32 -30.72
N ARG A 118 -9.39 -7.45 -29.85
CA ARG A 118 -8.91 -7.28 -28.46
C ARG A 118 -9.04 -8.56 -27.62
N ALA A 119 -10.17 -9.28 -27.73
CA ALA A 119 -10.37 -10.53 -27.00
C ALA A 119 -9.31 -11.58 -27.40
N ASN A 120 -9.11 -11.79 -28.71
CA ASN A 120 -8.13 -12.73 -29.23
C ASN A 120 -6.68 -12.37 -28.83
N ILE A 121 -6.35 -11.08 -28.74
CA ILE A 121 -5.05 -10.63 -28.24
C ILE A 121 -4.85 -11.08 -26.79
N ILE A 122 -5.83 -10.83 -25.92
CA ILE A 122 -5.76 -11.22 -24.49
C ILE A 122 -5.66 -12.75 -24.35
N GLU A 123 -6.45 -13.50 -25.12
CA GLU A 123 -6.35 -14.97 -25.14
C GLU A 123 -4.98 -15.47 -25.59
N THR A 124 -4.39 -14.83 -26.59
CA THR A 124 -3.05 -15.16 -27.07
C THR A 124 -1.99 -14.92 -25.98
N LEU A 125 -2.12 -13.85 -25.20
CA LEU A 125 -1.23 -13.58 -24.06
C LEU A 125 -1.31 -14.67 -22.98
N PHE A 126 -2.51 -15.23 -22.74
CA PHE A 126 -2.68 -16.40 -21.87
C PHE A 126 -2.10 -17.67 -22.49
N LYS A 127 -2.43 -17.96 -23.75
CA LYS A 127 -1.98 -19.17 -24.45
C LYS A 127 -0.45 -19.27 -24.53
N ARG A 128 0.23 -18.13 -24.67
CA ARG A 128 1.70 -18.01 -24.68
C ARG A 128 2.32 -17.87 -23.28
N ASN A 129 1.51 -17.93 -22.23
CA ASN A 129 1.92 -17.80 -20.83
C ASN A 129 2.71 -16.51 -20.52
N TYR A 130 2.35 -15.38 -21.13
CA TYR A 130 2.91 -14.06 -20.78
C TYR A 130 2.18 -13.40 -19.62
N ILE A 131 0.89 -13.72 -19.45
CA ILE A 131 0.07 -13.26 -18.34
C ILE A 131 -0.66 -14.44 -17.70
N LYS A 132 -1.07 -14.28 -16.44
CA LYS A 132 -1.85 -15.27 -15.69
C LYS A 132 -2.98 -14.63 -14.88
N ARG A 133 -4.06 -15.38 -14.70
CA ARG A 133 -5.19 -14.99 -13.82
C ARG A 133 -4.83 -15.29 -12.37
N LYS A 134 -4.96 -14.29 -11.49
CA LYS A 134 -4.94 -14.43 -10.03
C LYS A 134 -6.22 -13.83 -9.47
N LYS A 135 -7.22 -14.69 -9.21
CA LYS A 135 -8.58 -14.25 -8.91
C LYS A 135 -9.13 -13.36 -10.04
N LYS A 136 -9.55 -12.13 -9.73
CA LYS A 136 -10.04 -11.13 -10.69
C LYS A 136 -8.94 -10.28 -11.34
N GLN A 137 -7.67 -10.53 -11.00
CA GLN A 137 -6.52 -9.74 -11.48
C GLN A 137 -5.71 -10.50 -12.53
N LEU A 138 -5.17 -9.76 -13.48
CA LEU A 138 -4.20 -10.17 -14.47
C LEU A 138 -2.83 -9.76 -13.97
N LEU A 139 -1.92 -10.73 -13.92
CA LEU A 139 -0.53 -10.49 -13.53
C LEU A 139 0.41 -10.99 -14.63
N PRO A 140 1.50 -10.26 -14.92
CA PRO A 140 2.51 -10.76 -15.83
C PRO A 140 3.21 -11.99 -15.23
N THR A 141 3.59 -12.93 -16.08
CA THR A 141 4.46 -14.05 -15.70
C THR A 141 5.93 -13.64 -15.78
N GLN A 142 6.83 -14.47 -15.26
CA GLN A 142 8.27 -14.21 -15.40
C GLN A 142 8.68 -14.15 -16.87
N THR A 143 8.10 -15.03 -17.70
CA THR A 143 8.35 -15.06 -19.15
C THR A 143 7.86 -13.79 -19.84
N GLY A 144 6.69 -13.27 -19.47
CA GLY A 144 6.18 -12.01 -20.00
C GLY A 144 7.05 -10.80 -19.62
N ILE A 145 7.54 -10.75 -18.37
CA ILE A 145 8.46 -9.69 -17.92
C ILE A 145 9.77 -9.77 -18.71
N GLN A 146 10.37 -10.96 -18.80
CA GLN A 146 11.62 -11.16 -19.52
C GLN A 146 11.51 -10.79 -20.99
N LEU A 147 10.39 -11.12 -21.65
CA LEU A 147 10.16 -10.72 -23.04
C LEU A 147 10.24 -9.21 -23.21
N ILE A 148 9.57 -8.45 -22.35
CA ILE A 148 9.58 -6.98 -22.42
C ILE A 148 10.96 -6.40 -22.07
N GLU A 149 11.68 -7.00 -21.12
CA GLU A 149 13.05 -6.59 -20.76
C GLU A 149 14.06 -6.81 -21.91
N ILE A 150 13.84 -7.83 -22.74
CA ILE A 150 14.74 -8.16 -23.85
C ILE A 150 14.57 -7.19 -25.02
N ILE A 151 13.33 -6.76 -25.28
CA ILE A 151 13.03 -5.81 -26.37
C ILE A 151 13.67 -4.45 -26.01
N GLN A 152 14.82 -4.15 -26.61
CA GLN A 152 15.55 -2.90 -26.40
C GLN A 152 14.89 -1.73 -27.14
N ASN A 153 14.33 -2.00 -28.31
CA ASN A 153 13.66 -1.00 -29.12
C ASN A 153 12.38 -0.52 -28.41
N GLU A 154 12.40 0.71 -27.88
CA GLU A 154 11.26 1.34 -27.18
C GLU A 154 10.05 1.55 -28.09
N LEU A 155 10.29 1.77 -29.39
CA LEU A 155 9.23 1.97 -30.37
C LEU A 155 8.38 0.70 -30.56
N LEU A 156 8.95 -0.50 -30.41
CA LEU A 156 8.18 -1.76 -30.40
C LEU A 156 7.31 -1.96 -29.16
N LYS A 157 7.65 -1.28 -28.05
CA LYS A 157 6.90 -1.35 -26.77
C LYS A 157 5.89 -0.21 -26.62
N SER A 158 5.96 0.80 -27.48
CA SER A 158 5.14 1.99 -27.40
C SER A 158 3.81 1.84 -28.14
N ALA A 159 2.73 2.30 -27.49
CA ALA A 159 1.41 2.46 -28.10
C ALA A 159 1.41 3.46 -29.28
N GLU A 160 2.39 4.38 -29.29
CA GLU A 160 2.55 5.39 -30.34
C GLU A 160 2.78 4.76 -31.71
N LEU A 161 3.54 3.67 -31.80
CA LEU A 161 3.75 2.96 -33.06
C LEU A 161 2.41 2.53 -33.62
N THR A 162 1.59 1.83 -32.83
CA THR A 162 0.24 1.44 -33.26
C THR A 162 -0.59 2.62 -33.72
N GLY A 163 -0.54 3.77 -33.02
CA GLY A 163 -1.21 5.00 -33.45
C GLY A 163 -0.76 5.50 -34.82
N ARG A 164 0.55 5.48 -35.10
CA ARG A 164 1.10 5.85 -36.42
C ARG A 164 0.63 4.91 -37.53
N TRP A 165 0.52 3.62 -37.24
CA TRP A 165 0.01 2.64 -38.20
C TRP A 165 -1.46 2.87 -38.53
N GLU A 166 -2.30 3.07 -37.51
CA GLU A 166 -3.72 3.38 -37.69
C GLU A 166 -3.94 4.67 -38.49
N LYS A 167 -3.11 5.70 -38.23
CA LYS A 167 -3.10 6.93 -39.04
C LYS A 167 -2.87 6.63 -40.52
N ARG A 168 -1.80 5.88 -40.84
CA ARG A 168 -1.46 5.55 -42.23
C ARG A 168 -2.54 4.73 -42.91
N LEU A 169 -3.16 3.78 -42.19
CA LEU A 169 -4.28 3.00 -42.73
C LEU A 169 -5.49 3.89 -43.06
N LYS A 170 -5.82 4.85 -42.18
CA LYS A 170 -6.91 5.83 -42.42
C LYS A 170 -6.59 6.79 -43.58
N GLU A 171 -5.33 7.17 -43.76
CA GLU A 171 -4.89 7.99 -44.90
C GLU A 171 -5.02 7.23 -46.24
N ILE A 172 -4.76 5.91 -46.24
CA ILE A 172 -4.95 5.04 -47.40
C ILE A 172 -6.44 4.86 -47.70
N GLU A 173 -7.27 4.62 -46.68
CA GLU A 173 -8.74 4.53 -46.83
C GLU A 173 -9.33 5.81 -47.44
N LYS A 174 -8.80 6.98 -47.06
CA LYS A 174 -9.19 8.28 -47.62
C LYS A 174 -8.59 8.58 -49.01
N GLY A 175 -7.72 7.73 -49.54
CA GLY A 175 -7.02 7.95 -50.81
C GLY A 175 -5.90 9.00 -50.77
N THR A 176 -5.56 9.53 -49.59
CA THR A 176 -4.51 10.56 -49.40
C THR A 176 -3.09 9.98 -49.33
N PHE A 177 -2.95 8.67 -49.17
CA PHE A 177 -1.66 7.99 -49.13
C PHE A 177 -1.66 6.71 -49.96
N ASN A 178 -0.56 6.45 -50.67
CA ASN A 178 -0.46 5.29 -51.55
C ASN A 178 -0.11 4.01 -50.76
N ALA A 179 -0.90 2.95 -50.95
CA ALA A 179 -0.69 1.66 -50.30
C ALA A 179 0.65 0.99 -50.68
N GLY A 180 1.11 1.13 -51.92
CA GLY A 180 2.42 0.62 -52.36
C GLY A 180 3.58 1.28 -51.60
N THR A 181 3.53 2.60 -51.43
CA THR A 181 4.51 3.35 -50.62
C THR A 181 4.47 2.90 -49.16
N PHE A 182 3.28 2.67 -48.61
CA PHE A 182 3.11 2.14 -47.25
C PHE A 182 3.80 0.79 -47.07
N ILE A 183 3.56 -0.17 -47.98
CA ILE A 183 4.20 -1.49 -47.93
C ILE A 183 5.71 -1.39 -48.09
N LYS A 184 6.21 -0.51 -48.96
CA LYS A 184 7.66 -0.27 -49.12
C LYS A 184 8.29 0.24 -47.82
N ASN A 185 7.66 1.22 -47.17
CA ASN A 185 8.12 1.79 -45.90
C ASN A 185 8.06 0.75 -44.76
N MET A 186 7.01 -0.07 -44.73
CA MET A 186 6.88 -1.18 -43.79
C MET A 186 8.02 -2.19 -43.97
N LYS A 187 8.33 -2.60 -45.20
CA LYS A 187 9.44 -3.53 -45.47
C LYS A 187 10.76 -2.95 -45.00
N LYS A 188 11.02 -1.66 -45.27
CA LYS A 188 12.22 -0.97 -44.79
C LYS A 188 12.30 -0.94 -43.26
N MET A 189 11.20 -0.60 -42.58
CA MET A 189 11.14 -0.61 -41.12
C MET A 189 11.44 -2.00 -40.55
N VAL A 190 10.91 -3.07 -41.16
CA VAL A 190 11.20 -4.45 -40.75
C VAL A 190 12.67 -4.79 -40.96
N ASP A 191 13.27 -4.40 -42.09
CA ASP A 191 14.68 -4.61 -42.37
C ASP A 191 15.59 -3.90 -41.34
N ASP A 192 15.29 -2.63 -41.05
CA ASP A 192 15.99 -1.84 -40.04
C ASP A 192 15.90 -2.48 -38.64
N LEU A 193 14.71 -2.94 -38.25
CA LEU A 193 14.50 -3.63 -36.97
C LEU A 193 15.24 -4.98 -36.89
N VAL A 194 15.25 -5.75 -37.98
CA VAL A 194 15.98 -7.02 -38.04
C VAL A 194 17.48 -6.76 -37.97
N TYR A 195 17.97 -5.73 -38.65
CA TYR A 195 19.38 -5.33 -38.57
C TYR A 195 19.78 -4.90 -37.17
N GLU A 196 18.94 -4.10 -36.49
CA GLU A 196 19.12 -3.70 -35.10
C GLU A 196 19.26 -4.93 -34.19
N VAL A 197 18.25 -5.82 -34.20
CA VAL A 197 18.25 -7.05 -33.39
C VAL A 197 19.41 -7.99 -33.71
N ARG A 198 19.84 -8.08 -34.97
CA ARG A 198 21.02 -8.90 -35.36
C ARG A 198 22.34 -8.29 -34.89
N SER A 199 22.40 -6.97 -34.84
CA SER A 199 23.58 -6.22 -34.39
C SER A 199 23.67 -6.13 -32.86
N GLU A 200 22.59 -6.48 -32.16
CA GLU A 200 22.57 -6.54 -30.71
C GLU A 200 23.53 -7.61 -30.16
N LYS A 201 24.27 -7.23 -29.12
CA LYS A 201 25.27 -8.09 -28.46
C LYS A 201 24.67 -8.92 -27.32
N LEU A 202 23.44 -8.61 -26.88
CA LEU A 202 22.76 -9.27 -25.78
C LEU A 202 21.90 -10.44 -26.29
N LYS A 203 22.46 -11.65 -26.27
CA LYS A 203 21.71 -12.87 -26.64
C LYS A 203 20.87 -13.35 -25.44
N ALA A 204 19.57 -13.19 -25.50
CA ALA A 204 18.64 -13.71 -24.51
C ALA A 204 17.76 -14.81 -25.09
N ASN A 205 17.91 -16.05 -24.61
CA ASN A 205 17.05 -17.17 -25.00
C ASN A 205 15.91 -17.31 -23.99
N ILE A 206 14.67 -17.06 -24.44
CA ILE A 206 13.45 -17.33 -23.67
C ILE A 206 12.97 -18.74 -24.03
N SER A 207 12.98 -19.68 -23.08
CA SER A 207 12.33 -20.99 -23.26
C SER A 207 11.25 -21.20 -22.22
N TYR A 208 10.05 -21.56 -22.66
CA TYR A 208 8.93 -21.95 -21.81
C TYR A 208 9.10 -23.40 -21.28
N ASN A 209 9.74 -24.26 -22.09
CA ASN A 209 10.06 -25.64 -21.75
C ASN A 209 11.54 -25.81 -21.41
N THR A 210 11.93 -25.35 -20.23
CA THR A 210 13.00 -26.03 -19.50
C THR A 210 12.58 -26.16 -18.04
N THR A 211 12.32 -27.40 -17.62
CA THR A 211 12.78 -27.86 -16.31
C THR A 211 14.29 -27.68 -16.29
N SER A 212 14.75 -26.44 -16.10
CA SER A 212 16.16 -26.13 -15.99
C SER A 212 16.58 -26.57 -14.60
N LYS A 213 17.21 -27.74 -14.54
CA LYS A 213 18.19 -28.06 -13.50
C LYS A 213 19.02 -26.80 -13.26
N SER A 214 19.09 -26.42 -11.99
CA SER A 214 19.89 -25.33 -11.47
C SER A 214 21.33 -25.42 -11.96
N THR A 215 21.70 -24.64 -12.97
CA THR A 215 23.07 -24.20 -13.20
C THR A 215 23.13 -22.70 -12.95
N SER A 216 23.54 -22.41 -11.73
CA SER A 216 23.81 -21.11 -11.14
C SER A 216 24.82 -20.31 -11.97
N LYS A 217 24.39 -19.63 -13.03
CA LYS A 217 25.12 -18.47 -13.54
C LYS A 217 24.83 -17.29 -12.62
N LYS A 218 25.84 -16.92 -11.83
CA LYS A 218 25.93 -15.70 -11.02
C LYS A 218 25.57 -14.48 -11.88
N THR A 219 24.30 -14.10 -11.90
CA THR A 219 23.91 -12.71 -12.14
C THR A 219 24.07 -11.97 -10.83
N LEU A 220 24.82 -10.87 -10.86
CA LEU A 220 24.93 -9.91 -9.77
C LEU A 220 23.51 -9.43 -9.43
N LYS A 221 22.86 -10.07 -8.45
CA LYS A 221 21.67 -9.52 -7.84
C LYS A 221 22.10 -8.22 -7.16
N LYS A 222 21.52 -7.10 -7.59
CA LYS A 222 21.42 -5.88 -6.76
C LYS A 222 21.02 -6.35 -5.36
N THR A 223 21.93 -6.21 -4.40
CA THR A 223 21.75 -6.65 -3.02
C THR A 223 20.72 -5.74 -2.36
N THR A 224 19.45 -6.14 -2.43
CA THR A 224 18.40 -5.51 -1.63
C THR A 224 18.21 -6.33 -0.35
N GLY A 225 18.30 -5.66 0.80
CA GLY A 225 18.07 -6.26 2.12
C GLY A 225 19.33 -6.42 2.96
N ILE A 226 19.29 -7.35 3.93
CA ILE A 226 20.36 -7.58 4.90
C ILE A 226 21.69 -8.02 4.24
N THR A 227 21.64 -8.55 3.03
CA THR A 227 22.81 -9.01 2.26
C THR A 227 23.66 -7.89 1.67
N ALA A 228 23.22 -6.63 1.78
CA ALA A 228 24.02 -5.46 1.44
C ALA A 228 24.96 -5.00 2.57
N PHE A 229 24.79 -5.51 3.79
CA PHE A 229 25.60 -5.09 4.94
C PHE A 229 26.93 -5.85 4.97
N LYS A 230 27.98 -5.12 5.37
CA LYS A 230 29.26 -5.71 5.77
C LYS A 230 29.06 -6.47 7.09
N CYS A 231 29.80 -7.56 7.25
CA CYS A 231 29.81 -8.34 8.47
C CYS A 231 30.40 -7.50 9.62
N PRO A 232 29.69 -7.34 10.75
CA PRO A 232 30.18 -6.53 11.86
C PRO A 232 31.37 -7.17 12.61
N LYS A 233 31.56 -8.49 12.52
CA LYS A 233 32.66 -9.21 13.18
C LYS A 233 34.00 -9.08 12.45
N CYS A 234 34.00 -9.14 11.11
CA CYS A 234 35.26 -9.12 10.33
C CYS A 234 35.43 -7.90 9.42
N ASN A 235 34.42 -7.05 9.25
CA ASN A 235 34.36 -5.85 8.39
C ASN A 235 34.75 -6.03 6.90
N THR A 236 35.19 -7.22 6.51
CA THR A 236 35.71 -7.59 5.19
C THR A 236 34.70 -8.42 4.40
N GLY A 237 33.95 -9.29 5.09
CA GLY A 237 32.88 -10.10 4.49
C GLY A 237 31.55 -9.36 4.39
N THR A 238 30.65 -9.87 3.55
CA THR A 238 29.25 -9.45 3.44
C THR A 238 28.34 -10.51 4.05
N ILE A 239 27.12 -10.12 4.42
CA ILE A 239 26.15 -11.06 4.98
C ILE A 239 25.52 -11.91 3.87
N LEU A 240 25.57 -13.23 4.02
CA LEU A 240 24.96 -14.22 3.13
C LEU A 240 23.77 -14.89 3.82
N LYS A 241 22.73 -15.22 3.06
CA LYS A 241 21.56 -15.95 3.59
C LYS A 241 21.77 -17.46 3.44
N GLY A 242 21.81 -18.18 4.57
CA GLY A 242 21.86 -19.65 4.63
C GLY A 242 20.47 -20.29 4.77
N LYS A 243 20.43 -21.58 5.10
CA LYS A 243 19.17 -22.34 5.32
C LYS A 243 18.52 -22.04 6.68
N THR A 244 19.33 -21.81 7.71
CA THR A 244 18.89 -21.65 9.10
C THR A 244 19.33 -20.31 9.72
N ALA A 245 20.27 -19.61 9.11
CA ALA A 245 20.86 -18.37 9.59
C ALA A 245 21.39 -17.51 8.43
N TYR A 246 21.58 -16.21 8.66
CA TYR A 246 22.51 -15.41 7.87
C TYR A 246 23.93 -15.61 8.40
N GLY A 247 24.93 -15.69 7.53
CA GLY A 247 26.34 -15.90 7.91
C GLY A 247 27.27 -14.95 7.16
N CYS A 248 28.53 -14.87 7.58
CA CYS A 248 29.53 -14.08 6.88
C CYS A 248 30.04 -14.76 5.61
N SER A 249 30.26 -14.00 4.52
CA SER A 249 30.90 -14.52 3.30
C SER A 249 32.35 -14.93 3.51
N ASN A 250 33.01 -14.40 4.53
CA ASN A 250 34.40 -14.69 4.88
C ASN A 250 34.55 -15.86 5.88
N TYR A 251 33.55 -16.73 5.99
CA TYR A 251 33.58 -17.85 6.95
C TYR A 251 34.73 -18.84 6.71
N LYS A 252 35.16 -18.98 5.45
CA LYS A 252 36.30 -19.85 5.08
C LYS A 252 37.64 -19.35 5.63
N ASN A 253 37.75 -18.04 5.89
CA ASN A 253 38.93 -17.41 6.47
C ASN A 253 38.77 -17.20 7.99
N GLY A 254 37.90 -17.99 8.64
CA GLY A 254 37.75 -18.01 10.10
C GLY A 254 36.65 -17.13 10.70
N CYS A 255 35.81 -16.45 9.89
CA CYS A 255 34.70 -15.65 10.44
C CYS A 255 33.46 -16.52 10.75
N ASP A 256 33.18 -16.74 12.03
CA ASP A 256 32.08 -17.54 12.58
C ASP A 256 30.76 -16.77 12.79
N PHE A 257 30.66 -15.51 12.36
CA PHE A 257 29.47 -14.67 12.54
C PHE A 257 28.20 -15.30 11.94
N LYS A 258 27.16 -15.44 12.77
CA LYS A 258 25.87 -16.07 12.43
C LYS A 258 24.68 -15.34 13.05
N LEU A 259 23.62 -15.14 12.26
CA LEU A 259 22.33 -14.58 12.66
C LEU A 259 21.22 -15.60 12.38
N PRO A 260 20.79 -16.43 13.34
CA PRO A 260 19.79 -17.45 13.12
C PRO A 260 18.41 -16.86 12.73
N PHE A 261 17.62 -17.54 11.91
CA PHE A 261 16.27 -17.04 11.56
C PHE A 261 15.29 -17.11 12.73
N THR A 262 15.59 -17.95 13.71
CA THR A 262 14.83 -18.12 14.93
C THR A 262 15.77 -17.95 16.12
N PHE A 263 15.39 -17.13 17.08
CA PHE A 263 16.11 -16.92 18.34
C PHE A 263 15.11 -17.05 19.49
N LEU A 264 15.38 -17.92 20.47
CA LEU A 264 14.47 -18.25 21.58
C LEU A 264 13.03 -18.57 21.12
N ASN A 265 12.91 -19.45 20.13
CA ASN A 265 11.65 -19.84 19.47
C ASN A 265 10.84 -18.70 18.83
N LYS A 266 11.45 -17.53 18.65
CA LYS A 266 10.88 -16.40 17.92
C LYS A 266 11.55 -16.25 16.55
N LYS A 267 10.75 -16.25 15.49
CA LYS A 267 11.23 -15.90 14.16
C LYS A 267 11.56 -14.41 14.11
N ILE A 268 12.81 -14.08 13.77
CA ILE A 268 13.28 -12.71 13.64
C ILE A 268 13.21 -12.30 12.16
N SER A 269 12.56 -11.17 11.89
CA SER A 269 12.38 -10.69 10.52
C SER A 269 13.64 -10.01 9.99
N GLU A 270 13.77 -9.98 8.65
CA GLU A 270 14.90 -9.34 7.99
C GLU A 270 15.02 -7.84 8.33
N ASN A 271 13.89 -7.15 8.51
CA ASN A 271 13.85 -5.74 8.93
C ASN A 271 14.38 -5.56 10.37
N GLN A 272 14.12 -6.52 11.26
CA GLN A 272 14.64 -6.49 12.63
C GLN A 272 16.16 -6.65 12.64
N TYR A 273 16.70 -7.58 11.85
CA TYR A 273 18.16 -7.72 11.70
C TYR A 273 18.81 -6.55 10.97
N THR A 274 18.15 -6.00 9.95
CA THR A 274 18.62 -4.78 9.29
C THR A 274 18.74 -3.62 10.29
N ARG A 275 17.81 -3.51 11.25
CA ARG A 275 17.89 -2.53 12.33
C ARG A 275 19.01 -2.85 13.32
N LEU A 276 19.17 -4.11 13.72
CA LEU A 276 20.26 -4.57 14.60
C LEU A 276 21.62 -4.18 14.02
N LEU A 277 21.84 -4.40 12.72
CA LEU A 277 23.10 -4.06 12.03
C LEU A 277 23.32 -2.55 11.88
N LYS A 278 22.26 -1.75 11.71
CA LYS A 278 22.37 -0.29 11.57
C LYS A 278 22.50 0.46 12.90
N LYS A 279 21.80 -0.02 13.94
CA LYS A 279 21.61 0.71 15.21
C LYS A 279 22.16 -0.02 16.43
N GLY A 280 22.74 -1.21 16.24
CA GLY A 280 23.25 -2.07 17.31
C GLY A 280 22.18 -2.78 18.15
N CYS A 281 20.89 -2.52 17.90
CA CYS A 281 19.79 -3.15 18.64
C CYS A 281 18.48 -3.27 17.83
N THR A 282 17.62 -4.23 18.19
CA THR A 282 16.24 -4.30 17.67
C THR A 282 15.30 -3.37 18.46
N VAL A 283 14.07 -3.20 17.97
CA VAL A 283 12.97 -2.72 18.82
C VAL A 283 12.58 -3.80 19.84
N ASN A 284 11.84 -3.44 20.89
CA ASN A 284 11.29 -4.44 21.81
C ASN A 284 10.40 -5.43 21.04
N LEU A 285 10.82 -6.68 21.02
CA LEU A 285 10.10 -7.80 20.43
C LEU A 285 9.40 -8.58 21.54
N LYS A 286 8.18 -9.03 21.24
CA LYS A 286 7.36 -9.81 22.17
C LYS A 286 7.42 -11.29 21.84
N GLY A 287 7.40 -12.12 22.89
CA GLY A 287 7.22 -13.56 22.79
C GLY A 287 8.51 -14.33 22.54
N PHE A 288 9.59 -13.95 23.22
CA PHE A 288 10.73 -14.85 23.41
C PHE A 288 10.34 -15.88 24.48
N LYS A 289 10.62 -17.16 24.24
CA LYS A 289 10.35 -18.22 25.21
C LYS A 289 11.64 -18.54 25.96
N THR A 290 11.67 -18.26 27.25
CA THR A 290 12.69 -18.75 28.19
C THR A 290 12.10 -19.96 28.93
N GLU A 291 12.92 -20.79 29.57
CA GLU A 291 12.51 -22.09 30.16
C GLU A 291 11.30 -22.03 31.11
N THR A 292 10.99 -20.87 31.67
CA THR A 292 9.90 -20.68 32.63
C THR A 292 8.90 -19.56 32.31
N ASP A 293 9.08 -18.76 31.24
CA ASP A 293 8.13 -17.67 30.90
C ASP A 293 8.31 -17.10 29.48
N THR A 294 7.29 -16.41 28.96
CA THR A 294 7.40 -15.59 27.73
C THR A 294 7.79 -14.15 28.04
N THR A 295 8.98 -13.72 27.62
CA THR A 295 9.50 -12.38 27.91
C THR A 295 9.48 -11.44 26.69
N GLU A 296 9.47 -10.13 26.96
CA GLU A 296 9.60 -9.07 25.96
C GLU A 296 10.94 -8.37 26.14
N GLY A 297 11.65 -8.09 25.06
CA GLY A 297 12.97 -7.48 25.15
C GLY A 297 13.52 -7.07 23.80
N LEU A 298 14.70 -6.45 23.80
CA LEU A 298 15.43 -6.10 22.60
C LEU A 298 16.63 -7.03 22.42
N ILE A 299 17.00 -7.28 21.18
CA ILE A 299 18.17 -8.10 20.85
C ILE A 299 19.35 -7.16 20.60
N ARG A 300 20.51 -7.47 21.17
CA ARG A 300 21.83 -6.85 20.88
C ARG A 300 22.87 -7.90 20.54
N PHE A 301 24.03 -7.45 20.06
CA PHE A 301 25.24 -8.25 20.03
C PHE A 301 25.97 -8.19 21.37
N ASP A 302 26.54 -9.31 21.81
CA ASP A 302 27.56 -9.34 22.86
C ASP A 302 28.97 -9.10 22.30
N GLU A 303 30.00 -9.20 23.14
CA GLU A 303 31.41 -8.98 22.78
C GLU A 303 31.91 -9.95 21.69
N ASP A 304 31.30 -11.13 21.57
CA ASP A 304 31.61 -12.16 20.59
C ASP A 304 30.73 -12.09 19.33
N PHE A 305 29.85 -11.09 19.24
CA PHE A 305 28.85 -10.87 18.20
C PHE A 305 27.74 -11.95 18.13
N ASN A 306 27.44 -12.62 19.24
CA ASN A 306 26.26 -13.47 19.40
C ASN A 306 25.03 -12.65 19.81
N LEU A 307 23.84 -13.20 19.54
CA LEU A 307 22.58 -12.54 19.89
C LEU A 307 22.31 -12.67 21.39
N LYS A 308 22.23 -11.54 22.09
CA LYS A 308 21.85 -11.44 23.49
C LYS A 308 20.47 -10.78 23.60
N LEU A 309 19.56 -11.41 24.34
CA LEU A 309 18.28 -10.81 24.72
C LEU A 309 18.51 -9.89 25.92
N GLU A 310 18.36 -8.58 25.73
CA GLU A 310 18.16 -7.64 26.82
C GLU A 310 16.67 -7.60 27.11
N GLU A 311 16.25 -8.35 28.12
CA GLU A 311 14.87 -8.29 28.60
C GLU A 311 14.54 -6.84 28.96
N LYS A 312 13.34 -6.42 28.58
CA LYS A 312 12.82 -5.14 29.02
C LYS A 312 12.66 -5.25 30.53
N LYS A 313 13.64 -4.76 31.29
CA LYS A 313 13.53 -4.60 32.74
C LYS A 313 12.17 -3.96 32.98
N SER A 314 11.26 -4.73 33.56
CA SER A 314 10.10 -4.14 34.17
C SER A 314 10.67 -3.32 35.32
N ASN A 315 10.82 -2.01 35.10
CA ASN A 315 10.78 -1.12 36.23
C ASN A 315 9.39 -1.31 36.83
N LYS A 316 9.26 -2.24 37.79
CA LYS A 316 8.78 -1.83 39.10
C LYS A 316 9.62 -0.59 39.41
N HIS A 317 9.04 0.60 39.19
CA HIS A 317 9.68 1.86 39.51
C HIS A 317 10.15 1.84 40.98
N VAL A 318 11.41 1.49 41.19
CA VAL A 318 12.32 2.11 42.13
C VAL A 318 13.09 3.12 41.27
N ILE A 319 12.86 4.40 41.57
CA ILE A 319 13.41 5.55 40.86
C ILE A 319 14.77 5.85 41.52
N PRO A 320 15.88 6.01 40.78
CA PRO A 320 17.13 6.48 41.37
C PRO A 320 16.97 7.94 41.80
N ALA A 321 17.47 8.24 43.00
CA ALA A 321 17.49 9.56 43.58
C ALA A 321 18.26 10.55 42.68
N TYR A 322 17.58 11.63 42.28
CA TYR A 322 18.17 12.97 42.24
C TYR A 322 17.13 13.96 42.75
N ALA A 323 17.61 14.86 43.59
CA ALA A 323 16.88 15.78 44.43
C ALA A 323 15.91 16.70 43.66
N GLY A 324 14.76 16.99 44.28
CA GLY A 324 13.87 18.08 43.87
C GLY A 324 12.37 17.77 43.93
N MET A 325 11.80 17.83 45.14
CA MET A 325 10.43 18.30 45.45
C MET A 325 9.19 17.60 44.85
N THR A 326 8.63 16.70 45.68
CA THR A 326 7.20 16.50 46.07
C THR A 326 6.07 16.40 45.02
N GLY A 327 5.44 15.21 44.96
CA GLY A 327 4.07 15.03 44.43
C GLY A 327 3.67 13.55 44.18
N LYS A 328 3.31 12.79 45.23
CA LYS A 328 2.95 11.36 45.15
C LYS A 328 1.54 11.14 44.57
N VAL A 329 1.42 10.60 43.35
CA VAL A 329 0.15 9.98 42.88
C VAL A 329 0.19 8.46 43.11
N PRO A 330 -0.76 7.87 43.86
CA PRO A 330 -0.80 6.42 44.08
C PRO A 330 -1.04 5.62 42.80
N LYS A 331 -0.35 4.48 42.62
CA LYS A 331 -0.46 3.59 41.44
C LYS A 331 -1.86 2.97 41.24
N LYS A 332 -2.73 2.99 42.26
CA LYS A 332 -4.15 2.62 42.18
C LYS A 332 -4.96 3.72 42.82
N ILE A 333 -5.84 4.35 42.04
CA ILE A 333 -6.71 5.43 42.51
C ILE A 333 -8.04 4.80 42.92
N MET A 334 -8.45 4.99 44.17
CA MET A 334 -9.75 4.50 44.65
C MET A 334 -10.87 5.39 44.09
N CYS A 335 -12.01 4.79 43.79
CA CYS A 335 -13.17 5.50 43.29
C CYS A 335 -13.71 6.44 44.38
N PRO A 336 -13.83 7.74 44.12
CA PRO A 336 -14.29 8.70 45.11
C PRO A 336 -15.77 8.50 45.49
N LYS A 337 -16.57 7.83 44.64
CA LYS A 337 -17.99 7.57 44.90
C LYS A 337 -18.22 6.35 45.80
N CYS A 338 -17.64 5.20 45.49
CA CYS A 338 -17.93 3.95 46.22
C CYS A 338 -16.84 3.51 47.19
N LYS A 339 -15.63 4.08 47.13
CA LYS A 339 -14.42 3.70 47.90
C LYS A 339 -13.99 2.22 47.82
N ASN A 340 -14.80 1.32 47.28
CA ASN A 340 -14.50 -0.11 47.19
C ASN A 340 -13.96 -0.53 45.81
N GLY A 341 -14.14 0.32 44.79
CA GLY A 341 -13.59 0.11 43.44
C GLY A 341 -12.41 1.01 43.14
N THR A 342 -11.60 0.64 42.15
CA THR A 342 -10.52 1.48 41.60
C THR A 342 -10.95 2.18 40.33
N ILE A 343 -10.38 3.35 40.04
CA ILE A 343 -10.65 4.08 38.81
C ILE A 343 -9.93 3.40 37.65
N ILE A 344 -10.69 3.07 36.62
CA ILE A 344 -10.21 2.47 35.38
C ILE A 344 -10.44 3.43 34.21
N LYS A 345 -9.55 3.39 33.22
CA LYS A 345 -9.62 4.23 32.03
C LYS A 345 -10.46 3.52 30.96
N GLY A 346 -11.60 4.10 30.58
CA GLY A 346 -12.42 3.67 29.46
C GLY A 346 -12.05 4.35 28.14
N LYS A 347 -12.89 4.18 27.10
CA LYS A 347 -12.68 4.78 25.77
C LYS A 347 -12.91 6.30 25.76
N THR A 348 -13.86 6.80 26.54
CA THR A 348 -14.30 8.22 26.55
C THR A 348 -14.30 8.86 27.95
N ALA A 349 -14.11 8.06 29.00
CA ALA A 349 -14.18 8.50 30.40
C ALA A 349 -13.36 7.61 31.33
N TYR A 350 -13.04 8.12 32.52
CA TYR A 350 -12.64 7.31 33.66
C TYR A 350 -13.88 6.78 34.38
N GLY A 351 -13.91 5.49 34.70
CA GLY A 351 -15.03 4.83 35.36
C GLY A 351 -14.58 4.04 36.59
N CYS A 352 -15.53 3.58 37.40
CA CYS A 352 -15.23 2.69 38.53
C CYS A 352 -15.10 1.23 38.08
N SER A 353 -14.12 0.49 38.62
CA SER A 353 -13.99 -0.96 38.42
C SER A 353 -15.11 -1.76 39.08
N ASN A 354 -15.81 -1.18 40.06
CA ASN A 354 -16.92 -1.80 40.77
C ASN A 354 -18.30 -1.43 40.18
N TYR A 355 -18.34 -1.06 38.89
CA TYR A 355 -19.58 -0.62 38.25
C TYR A 355 -20.66 -1.71 38.17
N LYS A 356 -20.25 -2.99 38.08
CA LYS A 356 -21.17 -4.13 38.08
C LYS A 356 -21.92 -4.31 39.41
N ASN A 357 -21.37 -3.80 40.51
CA ASN A 357 -21.98 -3.83 41.84
C ASN A 357 -22.70 -2.50 42.16
N GLY A 358 -23.12 -1.75 41.14
CA GLY A 358 -23.95 -0.55 41.29
C GLY A 358 -23.21 0.79 41.35
N CYS A 359 -21.89 0.85 41.13
CA CYS A 359 -21.16 2.12 41.10
C CYS A 359 -21.16 2.77 39.70
N ASP A 360 -21.96 3.80 39.53
CA ASP A 360 -22.14 4.63 38.33
C ASP A 360 -21.11 5.78 38.19
N PHE A 361 -20.00 5.75 38.93
CA PHE A 361 -18.99 6.81 38.82
C PHE A 361 -18.36 6.85 37.42
N VAL A 362 -18.58 7.96 36.71
CA VAL A 362 -18.04 8.24 35.37
C VAL A 362 -17.58 9.68 35.29
N PHE A 363 -16.32 9.89 34.90
CA PHE A 363 -15.71 11.20 34.72
C PHE A 363 -15.13 11.30 33.30
N SER A 364 -15.81 12.03 32.41
CA SER A 364 -15.45 12.11 30.99
C SER A 364 -14.13 12.83 30.73
N PHE A 365 -13.43 12.44 29.66
CA PHE A 365 -12.17 13.11 29.29
C PHE A 365 -12.38 14.57 28.91
N ASP A 366 -13.55 14.92 28.37
CA ASP A 366 -13.89 16.31 28.05
C ASP A 366 -14.06 17.17 29.32
N LYS A 367 -14.62 16.61 30.40
CA LYS A 367 -14.69 17.31 31.69
C LYS A 367 -13.30 17.54 32.29
N ILE A 368 -12.38 16.59 32.10
CA ILE A 368 -10.99 16.75 32.57
C ILE A 368 -10.27 17.82 31.74
N ARG A 369 -10.43 17.81 30.41
CA ARG A 369 -9.85 18.84 29.52
C ARG A 369 -10.38 20.23 29.84
N LYS A 370 -11.70 20.37 30.05
CA LYS A 370 -12.32 21.64 30.45
C LYS A 370 -11.78 22.13 31.80
N LYS A 371 -11.58 21.25 32.77
CA LYS A 371 -11.01 21.61 34.08
C LYS A 371 -9.50 21.87 34.03
N ALA A 372 -8.75 21.17 33.17
CA ALA A 372 -7.31 21.36 33.01
C ALA A 372 -6.95 22.65 32.24
N GLY A 373 -7.86 23.16 31.40
CA GLY A 373 -7.60 24.34 30.57
C GLY A 373 -6.45 24.10 29.58
N GLU A 374 -5.52 25.05 29.50
CA GLU A 374 -4.32 24.97 28.64
C GLU A 374 -3.14 24.20 29.27
N LYS A 375 -3.28 23.70 30.51
CA LYS A 375 -2.20 22.97 31.18
C LYS A 375 -2.04 21.56 30.57
N PRO A 376 -0.80 21.07 30.44
CA PRO A 376 -0.56 19.70 29.99
C PRO A 376 -1.19 18.70 30.97
N LEU A 377 -1.92 17.72 30.45
CA LEU A 377 -2.56 16.65 31.23
C LEU A 377 -1.52 15.70 31.81
N THR A 378 -0.90 16.09 32.92
CA THR A 378 -0.02 15.23 33.73
C THR A 378 -0.85 14.28 34.60
N LYS A 379 -0.20 13.22 35.12
CA LYS A 379 -0.90 12.23 35.96
C LYS A 379 -1.34 12.83 37.29
N GLU A 380 -0.60 13.79 37.82
CA GLU A 380 -0.91 14.55 39.03
C GLU A 380 -2.17 15.39 38.84
N LEU A 381 -2.22 16.17 37.75
CA LEU A 381 -3.34 17.07 37.44
C LEU A 381 -4.65 16.29 37.25
N VAL A 382 -4.58 15.16 36.53
CA VAL A 382 -5.75 14.29 36.34
C VAL A 382 -6.21 13.68 37.67
N TYR A 383 -5.30 13.34 38.56
CA TYR A 383 -5.62 12.81 39.89
C TYR A 383 -6.31 13.85 40.79
N GLU A 384 -5.83 15.10 40.79
CA GLU A 384 -6.44 16.21 41.53
C GLU A 384 -7.85 16.51 41.03
N ILE A 385 -8.02 16.60 39.70
CA ILE A 385 -9.32 16.87 39.07
C ILE A 385 -10.35 15.80 39.40
N ILE A 386 -9.94 14.53 39.40
CA ILE A 386 -10.83 13.39 39.66
C ILE A 386 -11.21 13.28 41.14
N ASN A 387 -10.32 13.65 42.06
CA ASN A 387 -10.58 13.64 43.50
C ASN A 387 -11.17 14.95 44.02
N GLY A 388 -11.45 15.92 43.15
CA GLY A 388 -12.03 17.21 43.54
C GLY A 388 -11.07 18.11 44.31
N LYS A 389 -9.76 17.92 44.16
CA LYS A 389 -8.71 18.78 44.74
C LYS A 389 -8.22 19.88 43.77
N TYR A 390 -9.01 20.16 42.73
CA TYR A 390 -8.69 21.13 41.67
C TYR A 390 -9.82 22.12 41.48
#